data_AF-A0AAU9XD53-F1
#
_entry.id   AF-A0AAU9XD53-F1
#
_cell.length_a   1.000
_cell.length_b   1.000
_cell.length_c   1.000
_cell.angle_alpha   90.00
_cell.angle_beta   90.00
_cell.angle_gamma   90.00
#
_symmetry.space_group_name_H-M   'P 1'
#
loop_
_entity.id
_entity.type
_entity.pdbx_description
1 polymer ?
#
loop_
_entity_poly.entity_id
_entity_poly.type
_entity_poly.pdbx_seq_one_letter_code
_entity_poly.pdbx_strand_id
1 'polypeptide(L)'
;MKAKQTKNDHVLHDAWKCQRHQRTRSSVAMTPPNRGNSQRAEKKNVSPNLKEISEKEDLDTPEKVLLMKQRSSRVIKDVHDVCERNRESLAMVLSNMCAFGDPEAKAIVNEIVEEMAVKRGVKRSVEELVGDDTMSKYVACLRVPDWKLVLFQAIARVSSKTWQSVINITGLRRTGKSSLTPLLLNLNQIKAAKRMVFGACKEYMGVKKVAPPIQGFSVNLSSVVELIVREQRLHQLSSHALRLMMKLDGRPFWGRAQVLFGIVPRDGAVYSQQSAKSVYPLTIANCKEDRDNLKILFEDINHQKKILKEKGMTVDGRHYTVEFLIVLNYKTFVLLLVKKTNASFMLGGRGVSVEFCFICNAIRGCKCHDVAPDETCLDCLRSKCNIGRSTGIRDDLVFLLDEELCNIQLCALHMEMRNTEQLLASIGLLAYRVDSPSIGQCCLEKLWPRVISWRSHLSKEEVRSTVCYYKAEYPCQFNVWSNRTGNPSTP
;
A
#
# COMPACT_ATOMS: atom_id res chain seq x y z
N MET A 1 42.39 21.44 -10.76
CA MET A 1 42.86 22.77 -11.25
C MET A 1 41.62 23.63 -11.50
N LYS A 2 41.32 24.79 -10.91
CA LYS A 2 41.84 25.74 -9.91
C LYS A 2 40.59 26.13 -9.06
N ALA A 3 40.50 26.00 -7.74
CA ALA A 3 41.11 26.81 -6.67
C ALA A 3 40.92 28.33 -6.81
N LYS A 4 40.05 28.90 -5.97
CA LYS A 4 40.27 30.23 -5.35
C LYS A 4 39.61 30.27 -3.97
N GLN A 5 40.38 30.80 -3.05
CA GLN A 5 40.31 30.81 -1.59
C GLN A 5 40.58 32.26 -1.16
N THR A 6 39.87 32.75 -0.12
CA THR A 6 40.25 33.72 0.94
C THR A 6 38.97 34.34 1.55
N LYS A 7 38.66 34.11 2.85
CA LYS A 7 39.06 34.87 4.08
C LYS A 7 38.31 36.22 4.21
N ASN A 8 37.67 36.64 5.31
CA ASN A 8 37.97 36.68 6.76
C ASN A 8 36.65 36.77 7.57
N ASP A 9 36.50 36.08 8.71
CA ASP A 9 36.76 36.50 10.12
C ASP A 9 35.95 37.69 10.65
N HIS A 10 35.06 37.42 11.62
CA HIS A 10 34.95 38.23 12.85
C HIS A 10 34.32 37.42 14.00
N VAL A 11 34.94 37.63 15.16
CA VAL A 11 34.87 36.97 16.46
C VAL A 11 33.73 37.52 17.32
N LEU A 12 33.15 36.69 18.21
CA LEU A 12 32.69 37.12 19.55
C LEU A 12 32.51 35.90 20.47
N HIS A 13 33.48 35.74 21.37
CA HIS A 13 33.47 34.86 22.53
C HIS A 13 33.68 35.80 23.73
N ASP A 14 32.70 35.92 24.63
CA ASP A 14 32.90 36.60 25.91
C ASP A 14 32.70 35.62 27.06
N ALA A 15 33.81 35.35 27.75
CA ALA A 15 33.91 34.64 29.00
C ALA A 15 34.24 35.66 30.10
N TRP A 16 33.37 35.78 31.10
CA TRP A 16 33.63 36.61 32.28
C TRP A 16 34.45 35.83 33.31
N LYS A 17 35.68 36.29 33.58
CA LYS A 17 36.49 35.89 34.74
C LYS A 17 36.57 37.05 35.73
N CYS A 18 36.27 36.73 36.99
CA CYS A 18 36.41 37.58 38.18
C CYS A 18 37.83 38.15 38.38
N GLN A 19 37.89 39.45 38.70
CA GLN A 19 39.04 40.11 39.31
C GLN A 19 38.88 40.16 40.85
N ARG A 20 39.93 39.71 41.56
CA ARG A 20 40.19 40.04 42.97
C ARG A 20 40.80 41.44 43.04
N HIS A 21 40.37 42.28 43.99
CA HIS A 21 41.26 43.26 44.63
C HIS A 21 40.95 43.39 46.12
N GLN A 22 42.04 43.51 46.90
CA GLN A 22 42.10 43.56 48.35
C GLN A 22 41.98 45.00 48.87
N ARG A 23 41.29 45.11 50.03
CA ARG A 23 41.52 45.98 51.20
C ARG A 23 42.19 47.35 51.02
N THR A 24 41.54 48.36 51.60
CA THR A 24 42.14 49.31 52.55
C THR A 24 41.15 49.67 53.66
N ARG A 25 41.68 49.82 54.89
CA ARG A 25 40.99 50.21 56.13
C ARG A 25 40.89 51.74 56.23
N SER A 26 39.86 52.25 56.89
CA SER A 26 39.96 53.43 57.76
C SER A 26 38.88 53.40 58.85
N SER A 27 39.31 53.67 60.07
CA SER A 27 38.61 53.73 61.35
C SER A 27 37.81 55.01 61.55
N VAL A 28 36.72 54.98 62.34
CA VAL A 28 36.49 55.84 63.52
C VAL A 28 35.44 55.16 64.41
N ALA A 29 35.68 55.17 65.73
CA ALA A 29 34.81 54.67 66.79
C ALA A 29 33.93 55.78 67.38
N MET A 30 32.73 55.43 67.89
CA MET A 30 32.07 56.04 69.06
C MET A 30 31.03 55.05 69.64
N THR A 31 30.97 54.96 70.97
CA THR A 31 30.32 53.92 71.80
C THR A 31 28.97 54.41 72.40
N PRO A 32 28.26 53.69 73.32
CA PRO A 32 26.99 52.96 73.11
C PRO A 32 25.79 53.52 73.95
N PRO A 33 24.60 52.88 74.03
CA PRO A 33 24.33 51.79 75.00
C PRO A 33 23.35 50.73 74.41
N ASN A 34 22.96 49.60 75.00
CA ASN A 34 22.79 49.21 76.40
C ASN A 34 22.71 47.67 76.50
N ARG A 35 23.03 47.13 77.68
CA ARG A 35 22.94 45.71 78.02
C ARG A 35 21.50 45.19 78.02
N GLY A 36 21.30 44.02 77.42
CA GLY A 36 20.15 43.15 77.67
C GLY A 36 20.62 41.70 77.72
N ASN A 37 20.75 41.15 78.93
CA ASN A 37 20.91 39.71 79.14
C ASN A 37 19.63 39.01 78.69
N SER A 38 19.73 38.07 77.74
CA SER A 38 18.71 37.06 77.53
C SER A 38 19.39 35.69 77.44
N GLN A 39 19.14 34.89 78.47
CA GLN A 39 19.48 33.48 78.53
C GLN A 39 18.87 32.78 77.32
N ARG A 40 19.69 32.22 76.44
CA ARG A 40 19.22 31.29 75.42
C ARG A 40 19.84 29.92 75.67
N ALA A 41 18.98 29.01 76.09
CA ALA A 41 19.26 27.59 76.23
C ALA A 41 19.97 27.05 74.98
N GLU A 42 21.03 26.26 75.24
CA GLU A 42 21.73 25.46 74.24
C GLU A 42 20.79 24.40 73.65
N LYS A 43 19.98 24.78 72.66
CA LYS A 43 19.55 23.80 71.67
C LYS A 43 20.78 23.51 70.80
N LYS A 44 21.40 22.35 71.00
CA LYS A 44 22.34 21.77 70.03
C LYS A 44 21.67 21.88 68.66
N ASN A 45 22.14 22.82 67.83
CA ASN A 45 21.68 23.01 66.47
C ASN A 45 22.11 21.79 65.64
N VAL A 46 21.35 20.69 65.76
CA VAL A 46 21.46 19.58 64.83
C VAL A 46 21.04 20.12 63.47
N SER A 47 21.96 20.08 62.51
CA SER A 47 21.66 20.47 61.14
C SER A 47 20.45 19.67 60.67
N PRO A 48 19.39 20.32 60.16
CA PRO A 48 18.17 19.62 59.77
C PRO A 48 18.45 18.59 58.68
N ASN A 49 17.68 17.50 58.68
CA ASN A 49 17.78 16.44 57.66
C ASN A 49 17.08 16.86 56.34
N LEU A 50 17.25 16.09 55.27
CA LEU A 50 16.71 16.45 53.94
C LEU A 50 15.18 16.57 53.93
N LYS A 51 14.48 15.72 54.69
CA LYS A 51 13.02 15.74 54.80
C LYS A 51 12.52 16.97 55.56
N GLU A 52 13.16 17.29 56.69
CA GLU A 52 12.89 18.49 57.49
C GLU A 52 13.16 19.78 56.72
N ILE A 53 14.18 19.83 55.85
CA ILE A 53 14.41 20.99 54.98
C ILE A 53 13.30 21.09 53.93
N SER A 54 12.85 19.95 53.38
CA SER A 54 11.82 19.90 52.32
C SER A 54 10.41 20.27 52.80
N GLU A 55 10.09 20.07 54.08
CA GLU A 55 8.75 20.30 54.65
C GLU A 55 8.59 21.68 55.32
N LYS A 56 9.67 22.47 55.48
CA LYS A 56 9.58 23.82 56.03
C LYS A 56 8.88 24.80 55.09
N GLU A 57 7.81 25.41 55.58
CA GLU A 57 7.03 26.46 54.91
C GLU A 57 7.65 27.86 55.06
N ASP A 58 8.39 28.11 56.16
CA ASP A 58 8.95 29.43 56.52
C ASP A 58 10.14 29.88 55.65
N LEU A 59 10.61 29.05 54.73
CA LEU A 59 11.77 29.33 53.88
C LEU A 59 11.33 29.66 52.47
N ASP A 60 11.94 30.70 51.88
CA ASP A 60 11.77 30.98 50.47
C ASP A 60 12.38 29.84 49.61
N THR A 61 11.93 29.76 48.36
CA THR A 61 12.35 28.67 47.46
C THR A 61 13.88 28.68 47.21
N PRO A 62 14.55 29.83 47.00
CA PRO A 62 16.00 29.88 46.81
C PRO A 62 16.83 29.39 48.01
N GLU A 63 16.52 29.81 49.24
CA GLU A 63 17.25 29.38 50.45
C GLU A 63 17.05 27.89 50.73
N LYS A 64 15.83 27.39 50.53
CA LYS A 64 15.52 25.96 50.66
C LYS A 64 16.35 25.10 49.71
N VAL A 65 16.49 25.52 48.45
CA VAL A 65 17.35 24.84 47.46
C VAL A 65 18.82 24.86 47.88
N LEU A 66 19.31 25.99 48.40
CA LEU A 66 20.69 26.11 48.87
C LEU A 66 20.98 25.17 50.05
N LEU A 67 20.08 25.12 51.03
CA LEU A 67 20.21 24.26 52.21
C LEU A 67 20.16 22.78 51.84
N MET A 68 19.25 22.39 50.94
CA MET A 68 19.22 21.01 50.42
C MET A 68 20.54 20.65 49.73
N LYS A 69 21.05 21.54 48.86
CA LYS A 69 22.32 21.31 48.16
C LYS A 69 23.49 21.14 49.13
N GLN A 70 23.60 22.00 50.14
CA GLN A 70 24.66 21.91 51.15
C GLN A 70 24.57 20.64 51.99
N ARG A 71 23.36 20.20 52.36
CA ARG A 71 23.17 18.95 53.11
C ARG A 71 23.50 17.75 52.24
N SER A 72 22.98 17.68 51.01
CA SER A 72 23.27 16.59 50.07
C SER A 72 24.77 16.48 49.76
N SER A 73 25.46 17.61 49.55
CA SER A 73 26.92 17.62 49.33
C SER A 73 27.74 17.07 50.50
N ARG A 74 27.26 17.22 51.74
CA ARG A 74 27.94 16.63 52.90
C ARG A 74 27.72 15.12 52.95
N VAL A 75 26.47 14.68 52.83
CA VAL A 75 26.11 13.25 52.91
C VAL A 75 26.76 12.46 51.78
N ILE A 76 26.77 12.97 50.54
CA ILE A 76 27.37 12.26 49.41
C ILE A 76 28.88 12.10 49.57
N LYS A 77 29.55 13.03 50.26
CA LYS A 77 30.99 12.93 50.55
C LYS A 77 31.27 11.75 51.48
N ASP A 78 30.49 11.60 52.54
CA ASP A 78 30.61 10.46 53.46
C ASP A 78 30.37 9.13 52.73
N VAL A 79 29.41 9.09 51.81
CA VAL A 79 29.15 7.91 50.95
C VAL A 79 30.33 7.61 50.03
N HIS A 80 30.93 8.63 49.40
CA HIS A 80 32.14 8.45 48.59
C HIS A 80 33.30 7.90 49.42
N ASP A 81 33.53 8.44 50.63
CA ASP A 81 34.60 7.97 51.53
C ASP A 81 34.38 6.49 51.96
N VAL A 82 33.13 6.01 52.05
CA VAL A 82 32.81 4.59 52.28
C VAL A 82 33.13 3.74 51.05
N CYS A 83 32.71 4.17 49.86
CA CYS A 83 32.99 3.45 48.61
C CYS A 83 34.50 3.36 48.32
N GLU A 84 35.23 4.48 48.48
CA GLU A 84 36.67 4.53 48.23
C GLU A 84 37.47 3.63 49.18
N ARG A 85 37.07 3.54 50.46
CA ARG A 85 37.67 2.60 51.42
C ARG A 85 37.57 1.14 50.96
N ASN A 86 36.55 0.80 50.18
CA ASN A 86 36.36 -0.52 49.58
C ASN A 86 36.90 -0.63 48.15
N ARG A 87 37.57 0.41 47.62
CA ARG A 87 38.06 0.50 46.23
C ARG A 87 36.96 0.39 45.18
N GLU A 88 35.75 0.80 45.52
CA GLU A 88 34.59 0.79 44.64
C GLU A 88 34.07 2.21 44.43
N SER A 89 33.17 2.39 43.47
CA SER A 89 32.37 3.61 43.33
C SER A 89 30.91 3.26 43.55
N LEU A 90 30.14 4.22 44.09
CA LEU A 90 28.70 4.06 44.28
C LEU A 90 28.00 3.63 42.98
N ALA A 91 28.44 4.18 41.83
CA ALA A 91 27.93 3.83 40.52
C ALA A 91 28.20 2.36 40.14
N MET A 92 29.40 1.84 40.40
CA MET A 92 29.74 0.43 40.13
C MET A 92 28.94 -0.53 41.00
N VAL A 93 28.77 -0.21 42.29
CA VAL A 93 27.99 -1.03 43.23
C VAL A 93 26.53 -1.12 42.78
N LEU A 94 25.87 0.04 42.61
CA LEU A 94 24.47 0.09 42.24
C LEU A 94 24.23 -0.51 40.84
N SER A 95 25.10 -0.23 39.87
CA SER A 95 24.93 -0.77 38.51
C SER A 95 25.07 -2.29 38.46
N ASN A 96 26.03 -2.88 39.17
CA ASN A 96 26.16 -4.34 39.24
C ASN A 96 24.96 -4.98 39.94
N MET A 97 24.54 -4.43 41.10
CA MET A 97 23.37 -4.92 41.81
C MET A 97 22.12 -4.87 40.91
N CYS A 98 21.88 -3.75 40.22
CA CYS A 98 20.79 -3.63 39.25
C CYS A 98 20.92 -4.63 38.08
N ALA A 99 22.13 -4.83 37.55
CA ALA A 99 22.38 -5.75 36.44
C ALA A 99 22.08 -7.22 36.81
N PHE A 100 22.26 -7.58 38.09
CA PHE A 100 21.90 -8.90 38.62
C PHE A 100 20.48 -8.98 39.19
N GLY A 101 19.67 -7.93 39.01
CA GLY A 101 18.26 -7.93 39.38
C GLY A 101 17.98 -7.74 40.87
N ASP A 102 18.92 -7.15 41.62
CA ASP A 102 18.74 -6.86 43.04
C ASP A 102 17.56 -5.88 43.25
N PRO A 103 16.57 -6.24 44.10
CA PRO A 103 15.36 -5.45 44.28
C PRO A 103 15.62 -4.13 45.03
N GLU A 104 16.60 -4.09 45.93
CA GLU A 104 16.91 -2.89 46.73
C GLU A 104 17.57 -1.83 45.85
N ALA A 105 18.60 -2.21 45.08
CA ALA A 105 19.22 -1.30 44.13
C ALA A 105 18.23 -0.79 43.07
N LYS A 106 17.32 -1.65 42.60
CA LYS A 106 16.25 -1.24 41.68
C LYS A 106 15.26 -0.27 42.32
N ALA A 107 14.87 -0.49 43.57
CA ALA A 107 13.98 0.42 44.31
C ALA A 107 14.62 1.80 44.47
N ILE A 108 15.91 1.86 44.84
CA ILE A 108 16.66 3.11 44.98
C ILE A 108 16.69 3.88 43.65
N VAL A 109 17.04 3.21 42.53
CA VAL A 109 17.07 3.86 41.21
C VAL A 109 15.69 4.36 40.78
N ASN A 110 14.63 3.57 41.03
CA ASN A 110 13.27 3.98 40.72
C ASN A 110 12.83 5.20 41.55
N GLU A 111 13.11 5.21 42.85
CA GLU A 111 12.77 6.34 43.74
C GLU A 111 13.46 7.62 43.28
N ILE A 112 14.74 7.54 42.87
CA ILE A 112 15.46 8.68 42.29
C ILE A 112 14.76 9.21 41.03
N VAL A 113 14.36 8.31 40.12
CA VAL A 113 13.68 8.68 38.88
C VAL A 113 12.33 9.32 39.17
N GLU A 114 11.55 8.76 40.10
CA GLU A 114 10.23 9.25 40.50
C GLU A 114 10.31 10.61 41.20
N GLU A 115 11.21 10.78 42.17
CA GLU A 115 11.42 12.08 42.83
C GLU A 115 11.84 13.16 41.84
N MET A 116 12.77 12.83 40.92
CA MET A 116 13.20 13.75 39.88
C MET A 116 12.03 14.09 38.96
N ALA A 117 11.20 13.11 38.58
CA ALA A 117 10.03 13.33 37.74
C ALA A 117 9.01 14.27 38.38
N VAL A 118 8.78 14.16 39.68
CA VAL A 118 7.91 15.08 40.44
C VAL A 118 8.51 16.50 40.46
N LYS A 119 9.82 16.64 40.73
CA LYS A 119 10.48 17.94 40.92
C LYS A 119 10.78 18.68 39.61
N ARG A 120 11.11 17.95 38.53
CA ARG A 120 11.64 18.51 37.27
C ARG A 120 10.81 18.15 36.03
N GLY A 121 9.83 17.27 36.17
CA GLY A 121 9.03 16.72 35.08
C GLY A 121 9.70 15.52 34.42
N VAL A 122 8.90 14.52 34.06
CA VAL A 122 9.33 13.23 33.49
C VAL A 122 10.35 13.39 32.36
N LYS A 123 10.08 14.29 31.40
CA LYS A 123 10.95 14.54 30.26
C LYS A 123 12.37 14.92 30.68
N ARG A 124 12.50 15.89 31.60
CA ARG A 124 13.80 16.39 32.04
C ARG A 124 14.53 15.36 32.90
N SER A 125 13.81 14.58 33.72
CA SER A 125 14.41 13.49 34.50
C SER A 125 15.07 12.45 33.60
N VAL A 126 14.39 12.07 32.52
CA VAL A 126 14.92 11.10 31.56
C VAL A 126 16.14 11.66 30.80
N GLU A 127 16.09 12.93 30.39
CA GLU A 127 17.22 13.61 29.73
C GLU A 127 18.46 13.70 30.65
N GLU A 128 18.26 14.00 31.94
CA GLU A 128 19.36 14.19 32.90
C GLU A 128 19.92 12.87 33.46
N LEU A 129 19.11 11.82 33.62
CA LEU A 129 19.51 10.57 34.30
C LEU A 129 20.05 9.47 33.37
N VAL A 130 19.49 9.33 32.16
CA VAL A 130 19.83 8.20 31.25
C VAL A 130 21.12 8.47 30.47
N GLY A 131 21.49 9.74 30.31
CA GLY A 131 22.62 10.18 29.50
C GLY A 131 22.34 10.11 27.99
N ASP A 132 22.97 11.02 27.24
CA ASP A 132 22.70 11.19 25.81
C ASP A 132 23.04 9.96 24.96
N ASP A 133 24.11 9.22 25.30
CA ASP A 133 24.55 8.03 24.54
C ASP A 133 23.57 6.86 24.71
N THR A 134 23.19 6.53 25.94
CA THR A 134 22.20 5.47 26.23
C THR A 134 20.85 5.80 25.62
N MET A 135 20.40 7.07 25.73
CA MET A 135 19.17 7.52 25.09
C MET A 135 19.25 7.38 23.57
N SER A 136 20.37 7.78 22.97
CA SER A 136 20.58 7.67 21.52
C SER A 136 20.55 6.21 21.05
N LYS A 137 21.18 5.29 21.79
CA LYS A 137 21.15 3.85 21.53
C LYS A 137 19.73 3.29 21.66
N TYR A 138 18.99 3.66 22.71
CA TYR A 138 17.61 3.25 22.90
C TYR A 138 16.71 3.72 21.75
N VAL A 139 16.78 5.00 21.37
CA VAL A 139 16.04 5.55 20.23
C VAL A 139 16.42 4.84 18.93
N ALA A 140 17.71 4.54 18.71
CA ALA A 140 18.16 3.81 17.54
C ALA A 140 17.53 2.41 17.46
N CYS A 141 17.38 1.70 18.59
CA CYS A 141 16.69 0.41 18.66
C CYS A 141 15.21 0.48 18.29
N LEU A 142 14.54 1.62 18.52
CA LEU A 142 13.14 1.85 18.15
C LEU A 142 12.95 2.24 16.68
N ARG A 143 14.02 2.63 15.97
CA ARG A 143 13.91 3.06 14.58
C ARG A 143 13.69 1.86 13.66
N VAL A 144 12.70 2.00 12.78
CA VAL A 144 12.56 1.11 11.63
C VAL A 144 13.34 1.63 10.42
N PRO A 145 13.79 0.74 9.53
CA PRO A 145 14.37 1.13 8.24
C PRO A 145 13.44 2.05 7.45
N ASP A 146 14.04 3.04 6.77
CA ASP A 146 13.30 4.09 6.05
C ASP A 146 12.35 3.54 4.98
N TRP A 147 12.72 2.45 4.32
CA TRP A 147 11.88 1.79 3.33
C TRP A 147 10.59 1.21 3.95
N LYS A 148 10.60 0.77 5.22
CA LYS A 148 9.39 0.31 5.91
C LYS A 148 8.41 1.45 6.13
N LEU A 149 8.91 2.66 6.41
CA LEU A 149 8.06 3.85 6.55
C LEU A 149 7.47 4.27 5.20
N VAL A 150 8.24 4.18 4.12
CA VAL A 150 7.73 4.41 2.75
C VAL A 150 6.64 3.40 2.41
N LEU A 151 6.87 2.12 2.68
CA LEU A 151 5.90 1.04 2.45
C LEU A 151 4.62 1.24 3.26
N PHE A 152 4.75 1.55 4.56
CA PHE A 152 3.62 1.86 5.43
C PHE A 152 2.79 3.01 4.86
N GLN A 153 3.43 4.11 4.46
CA GLN A 153 2.73 5.26 3.88
C GLN A 153 1.97 4.88 2.59
N ALA A 154 2.55 4.03 1.75
CA ALA A 154 1.93 3.57 0.51
C ALA A 154 0.72 2.66 0.76
N ILE A 155 0.87 1.64 1.61
CA ILE A 155 -0.21 0.69 1.94
C ILE A 155 -1.36 1.39 2.66
N ALA A 156 -1.06 2.26 3.62
CA ALA A 156 -2.06 3.03 4.35
C ALA A 156 -2.67 4.17 3.52
N ARG A 157 -2.22 4.38 2.28
CA ARG A 157 -2.68 5.45 1.37
C ARG A 157 -2.60 6.85 2.01
N VAL A 158 -1.58 7.05 2.84
CA VAL A 158 -1.40 8.29 3.60
C VAL A 158 -0.76 9.35 2.71
N SER A 159 -1.49 10.43 2.45
CA SER A 159 -0.97 11.56 1.68
C SER A 159 0.24 12.21 2.36
N SER A 160 1.06 12.94 1.61
CA SER A 160 2.16 13.73 2.19
C SER A 160 1.69 14.76 3.23
N LYS A 161 0.48 15.33 3.03
CA LYS A 161 -0.13 16.26 3.98
C LYS A 161 -0.51 15.55 5.28
N THR A 162 -1.19 14.41 5.16
CA THR A 162 -1.58 13.58 6.30
C THR A 162 -0.36 13.08 7.08
N TRP A 163 0.71 12.69 6.38
CA TRP A 163 1.98 12.30 7.00
C TRP A 163 2.59 13.42 7.84
N GLN A 164 2.57 14.66 7.31
CA GLN A 164 3.02 15.82 8.07
C GLN A 164 2.15 16.08 9.31
N SER A 165 0.83 15.90 9.20
CA SER A 165 -0.07 15.99 10.36
C SER A 165 0.25 14.95 11.42
N VAL A 166 0.48 13.69 11.05
CA VAL A 166 0.87 12.61 11.99
C VAL A 166 2.15 13.00 12.73
N ILE A 167 3.15 13.53 12.02
CA ILE A 167 4.41 13.97 12.63
C ILE A 167 4.19 15.13 13.59
N ASN A 168 3.35 16.09 13.22
CA ASN A 168 3.08 17.27 14.05
C ASN A 168 2.33 16.89 15.33
N ILE A 169 1.36 15.99 15.24
CA ILE A 169 0.55 15.54 16.38
C ILE A 169 1.41 14.69 17.34
N THR A 170 2.21 13.77 16.80
CA THR A 170 2.98 12.82 17.61
C THR A 170 4.29 13.40 18.15
N GLY A 171 4.84 14.43 17.53
CA GLY A 171 6.16 14.97 17.90
C GLY A 171 7.34 14.02 17.60
N LEU A 172 7.10 12.86 16.97
CA LEU A 172 8.10 11.81 16.72
C LEU A 172 9.02 12.10 15.52
N ARG A 173 9.13 13.38 15.12
CA ARG A 173 9.88 13.79 13.94
C ARG A 173 11.38 13.53 14.11
N ARG A 174 12.02 13.00 13.08
CA ARG A 174 13.48 13.09 12.92
C ARG A 174 13.88 14.53 12.61
N THR A 175 14.26 15.26 13.64
CA THR A 175 14.88 16.59 13.59
C THR A 175 16.30 16.53 14.14
N GLY A 176 17.19 17.41 13.64
CA GLY A 176 18.49 17.66 14.25
C GLY A 176 18.43 18.50 15.54
N LYS A 177 17.22 18.82 16.02
CA LYS A 177 16.97 19.47 17.31
C LYS A 177 16.28 18.47 18.24
N SER A 178 16.63 18.55 19.53
CA SER A 178 16.27 17.68 20.66
C SER A 178 14.79 17.26 20.71
N SER A 179 14.44 16.24 19.94
CA SER A 179 13.31 15.40 20.27
C SER A 179 13.84 14.16 20.97
N LEU A 180 13.19 13.76 22.06
CA LEU A 180 13.56 12.56 22.82
C LEU A 180 13.36 11.27 22.01
N THR A 181 12.59 11.30 20.93
CA THR A 181 12.20 10.09 20.19
C THR A 181 11.99 10.37 18.69
N PRO A 182 13.06 10.70 17.93
CA PRO A 182 13.00 10.91 16.49
C PRO A 182 12.85 9.56 15.74
N LEU A 183 11.61 9.10 15.58
CA LEU A 183 11.29 7.82 14.93
C LEU A 183 10.88 7.99 13.46
N LEU A 184 10.07 9.00 13.15
CA LEU A 184 9.43 9.20 11.84
C LEU A 184 10.23 10.14 10.93
N LEU A 185 10.35 9.76 9.65
CA LEU A 185 10.96 10.61 8.63
C LEU A 185 10.17 11.89 8.44
N ASN A 186 10.84 13.04 8.47
CA ASN A 186 10.21 14.30 8.08
C ASN A 186 9.86 14.33 6.58
N LEU A 187 9.09 15.33 6.15
CA LEU A 187 8.58 15.41 4.77
C LEU A 187 9.69 15.37 3.71
N ASN A 188 10.84 16.00 3.97
CA ASN A 188 11.96 16.00 3.02
C ASN A 188 12.66 14.65 2.99
N GLN A 189 12.84 14.03 4.16
CA GLN A 189 13.44 12.70 4.27
C GLN A 189 12.57 11.63 3.62
N ILE A 190 11.25 11.61 3.86
CA ILE A 190 10.37 10.61 3.23
C ILE A 190 10.28 10.83 1.71
N LYS A 191 10.35 12.07 1.22
CA LYS A 191 10.46 12.36 -0.21
C LYS A 191 11.77 11.83 -0.79
N ALA A 192 12.89 11.97 -0.09
CA ALA A 192 14.18 11.42 -0.51
C ALA A 192 14.15 9.88 -0.50
N ALA A 193 13.65 9.27 0.57
CA ALA A 193 13.49 7.82 0.69
C ALA A 193 12.58 7.26 -0.42
N LYS A 194 11.46 7.93 -0.73
CA LYS A 194 10.60 7.56 -1.87
C LYS A 194 11.33 7.61 -3.20
N ARG A 195 12.10 8.68 -3.46
CA ARG A 195 12.87 8.79 -4.71
C ARG A 195 13.88 7.65 -4.84
N MET A 196 14.57 7.31 -3.76
CA MET A 196 15.51 6.20 -3.74
C MET A 196 14.81 4.85 -3.95
N VAL A 197 13.82 4.52 -3.11
CA VAL A 197 13.10 3.24 -3.15
C VAL A 197 12.38 3.06 -4.47
N PHE A 198 11.58 4.04 -4.92
CA PHE A 198 10.89 3.95 -6.20
C PHE A 198 11.84 4.04 -7.38
N GLY A 199 13.00 4.70 -7.25
CA GLY A 199 14.07 4.67 -8.26
C GLY A 199 14.58 3.24 -8.47
N ALA A 200 14.95 2.56 -7.38
CA ALA A 200 15.40 1.16 -7.43
C ALA A 200 14.30 0.23 -7.96
N CYS A 201 13.05 0.39 -7.50
CA CYS A 201 11.93 -0.40 -8.04
C CYS A 201 11.71 -0.13 -9.53
N LYS A 202 11.82 1.13 -9.97
CA LYS A 202 11.64 1.52 -11.37
C LYS A 202 12.67 0.85 -12.27
N GLU A 203 13.93 0.84 -11.82
CA GLU A 203 15.05 0.20 -12.52
C GLU A 203 14.88 -1.32 -12.57
N TYR A 204 14.65 -1.96 -11.41
CA TYR A 204 14.47 -3.41 -11.31
C TYR A 204 13.30 -3.93 -12.16
N MET A 205 12.16 -3.22 -12.12
CA MET A 205 10.97 -3.58 -12.90
C MET A 205 11.09 -3.20 -14.37
N GLY A 206 12.12 -2.46 -14.77
CA GLY A 206 12.27 -1.94 -16.14
C GLY A 206 11.11 -1.05 -16.56
N VAL A 207 10.64 -0.17 -15.69
CA VAL A 207 9.49 0.70 -15.99
C VAL A 207 9.84 1.62 -17.16
N LYS A 208 9.15 1.42 -18.27
CA LYS A 208 9.33 2.17 -19.52
C LYS A 208 8.01 2.78 -19.97
N LYS A 209 8.08 3.79 -20.84
CA LYS A 209 6.88 4.32 -21.48
C LYS A 209 6.37 3.31 -22.50
N VAL A 210 5.06 3.24 -22.65
CA VAL A 210 4.43 2.51 -23.77
C VAL A 210 4.83 3.17 -25.09
N ALA A 211 4.86 2.40 -26.17
CA ALA A 211 5.13 2.90 -27.50
C ALA A 211 4.15 4.05 -27.90
N PRO A 212 4.63 5.12 -28.54
CA PRO A 212 3.77 6.18 -29.07
C PRO A 212 2.72 5.62 -30.04
N PRO A 213 1.53 6.24 -30.14
CA PRO A 213 1.11 7.50 -29.51
C PRO A 213 0.53 7.33 -28.10
N ILE A 214 0.55 6.13 -27.53
CA ILE A 214 -0.13 5.83 -26.27
C ILE A 214 0.64 6.41 -25.09
N GLN A 215 -0.04 7.20 -24.26
CA GLN A 215 0.50 7.62 -22.97
C GLN A 215 0.30 6.53 -21.94
N GLY A 216 1.37 6.04 -21.33
CA GLY A 216 1.30 4.98 -20.34
C GLY A 216 2.66 4.48 -19.93
N PHE A 217 2.67 3.53 -19.01
CA PHE A 217 3.87 2.85 -18.57
C PHE A 217 3.68 1.33 -18.62
N SER A 218 4.73 0.63 -18.99
CA SER A 218 4.84 -0.83 -18.91
C SER A 218 6.08 -1.23 -18.11
N VAL A 219 6.10 -2.49 -17.66
CA VAL A 219 7.23 -3.12 -16.97
C VAL A 219 7.71 -4.36 -17.73
N ASN A 220 8.90 -4.83 -17.39
CA ASN A 220 9.42 -6.09 -17.92
C ASN A 220 8.67 -7.27 -17.30
N LEU A 221 8.12 -8.13 -18.15
CA LEU A 221 7.39 -9.32 -17.76
C LEU A 221 8.28 -10.27 -16.94
N SER A 222 9.54 -10.48 -17.35
CA SER A 222 10.50 -11.32 -16.61
C SER A 222 10.70 -10.85 -15.17
N SER A 223 10.90 -9.54 -14.94
CA SER A 223 11.04 -8.97 -13.59
C SER A 223 9.81 -9.22 -12.72
N VAL A 224 8.62 -9.15 -13.32
CA VAL A 224 7.34 -9.43 -12.63
C VAL A 224 7.22 -10.91 -12.29
N VAL A 225 7.53 -11.80 -13.22
CA VAL A 225 7.49 -13.25 -12.96
C VAL A 225 8.53 -13.65 -11.91
N GLU A 226 9.71 -13.03 -11.91
CA GLU A 226 10.74 -13.23 -10.88
C GLU A 226 10.21 -12.89 -9.47
N LEU A 227 9.49 -11.78 -9.34
CA LEU A 227 8.84 -11.42 -8.07
C LEU A 227 7.75 -12.42 -7.66
N ILE A 228 6.92 -12.85 -8.61
CA ILE A 228 5.88 -13.87 -8.35
C ILE A 228 6.51 -15.16 -7.84
N VAL A 229 7.60 -15.63 -8.45
CA VAL A 229 8.33 -16.83 -8.01
C VAL A 229 8.87 -16.67 -6.59
N ARG A 230 9.51 -15.53 -6.30
CA ARG A 230 10.03 -15.24 -4.96
C ARG A 230 8.92 -15.19 -3.93
N GLU A 231 7.79 -14.56 -4.24
CA GLU A 231 6.63 -14.49 -3.36
C GLU A 231 6.00 -15.87 -3.12
N GLN A 232 5.78 -16.66 -4.18
CA GLN A 232 5.29 -18.04 -4.06
C GLN A 232 6.21 -18.88 -3.16
N ARG A 233 7.53 -18.74 -3.29
CA ARG A 233 8.51 -19.43 -2.42
C ARG A 233 8.44 -18.98 -0.97
N LEU A 234 8.23 -17.69 -0.70
CA LEU A 234 8.00 -17.19 0.67
C LEU A 234 6.77 -17.86 1.31
N HIS A 235 5.80 -18.26 0.49
CA HIS A 235 4.61 -18.99 0.90
C HIS A 235 4.70 -20.51 0.71
N GLN A 236 5.92 -21.06 0.61
CA GLN A 236 6.19 -22.50 0.53
C GLN A 236 5.56 -23.20 -0.70
N LEU A 237 5.23 -22.46 -1.76
CA LEU A 237 4.85 -23.04 -3.04
C LEU A 237 6.13 -23.36 -3.84
N SER A 238 6.27 -24.62 -4.26
CA SER A 238 7.50 -25.17 -4.83
C SER A 238 7.36 -25.68 -6.28
N SER A 239 6.26 -25.38 -6.96
CA SER A 239 6.05 -25.82 -8.35
C SER A 239 7.11 -25.22 -9.28
N HIS A 240 7.71 -26.07 -10.11
CA HIS A 240 8.60 -25.65 -11.20
C HIS A 240 7.83 -25.23 -12.46
N ALA A 241 6.54 -25.55 -12.55
CA ALA A 241 5.65 -25.08 -13.60
C ALA A 241 4.82 -23.89 -13.09
N LEU A 242 5.06 -22.73 -13.67
CA LEU A 242 4.38 -21.48 -13.34
C LEU A 242 3.17 -21.29 -14.24
N ARG A 243 1.97 -21.32 -13.65
CA ARG A 243 0.72 -21.05 -14.36
C ARG A 243 0.27 -19.63 -14.05
N LEU A 244 0.29 -18.78 -15.06
CA LEU A 244 0.05 -17.35 -14.91
C LEU A 244 -1.16 -16.92 -15.74
N MET A 245 -2.13 -16.28 -15.11
CA MET A 245 -3.29 -15.72 -15.78
C MET A 245 -3.01 -14.28 -16.18
N MET A 246 -3.26 -13.95 -17.44
CA MET A 246 -3.23 -12.57 -17.92
C MET A 246 -4.64 -12.02 -17.99
N LYS A 247 -4.84 -10.83 -17.42
CA LYS A 247 -6.13 -10.15 -17.33
C LYS A 247 -6.04 -8.78 -17.96
N LEU A 248 -7.08 -8.43 -18.71
CA LEU A 248 -7.29 -7.07 -19.19
C LEU A 248 -8.50 -6.48 -18.47
N ASP A 249 -8.32 -5.29 -17.91
CA ASP A 249 -9.39 -4.53 -17.27
C ASP A 249 -9.37 -3.06 -17.71
N GLY A 250 -10.56 -2.48 -17.80
CA GLY A 250 -10.75 -1.08 -18.13
C GLY A 250 -10.90 -0.24 -16.86
N ARG A 251 -10.32 0.97 -16.86
CA ARG A 251 -10.50 1.98 -15.79
C ARG A 251 -9.96 1.59 -14.40
N PRO A 252 -8.69 1.14 -14.28
CA PRO A 252 -8.09 0.78 -12.99
C PRO A 252 -8.08 1.91 -11.96
N PHE A 253 -8.07 3.17 -12.40
CA PHE A 253 -8.01 4.36 -11.53
C PHE A 253 -9.19 5.32 -11.74
N TRP A 254 -10.36 4.80 -12.16
CA TRP A 254 -11.56 5.62 -12.39
C TRP A 254 -11.41 6.70 -13.48
N GLY A 255 -10.31 6.69 -14.24
CA GLY A 255 -10.10 7.59 -15.38
C GLY A 255 -10.94 7.23 -16.60
N ARG A 256 -11.19 8.20 -17.49
CA ARG A 256 -11.75 7.92 -18.82
C ARG A 256 -10.65 7.36 -19.72
N ALA A 257 -10.98 6.32 -20.48
CA ALA A 257 -10.06 5.70 -21.44
C ALA A 257 -8.73 5.28 -20.78
N GLN A 258 -8.81 4.27 -19.92
CA GLN A 258 -7.63 3.63 -19.34
C GLN A 258 -7.74 2.11 -19.49
N VAL A 259 -6.61 1.48 -19.82
CA VAL A 259 -6.46 0.03 -19.91
C VAL A 259 -5.38 -0.41 -18.93
N LEU A 260 -5.70 -1.39 -18.10
CA LEU A 260 -4.76 -2.16 -17.30
C LEU A 260 -4.62 -3.55 -17.93
N PHE A 261 -3.39 -3.93 -18.24
CA PHE A 261 -3.05 -5.31 -18.51
C PHE A 261 -2.16 -5.81 -17.38
N GLY A 262 -2.53 -6.93 -16.77
CA GLY A 262 -1.86 -7.46 -15.59
C GLY A 262 -1.79 -8.97 -15.60
N ILE A 263 -0.98 -9.50 -14.70
CA ILE A 263 -0.76 -10.94 -14.53
C ILE A 263 -1.10 -11.36 -13.10
N VAL A 264 -1.62 -12.57 -12.95
CA VAL A 264 -2.07 -13.15 -11.69
C VAL A 264 -1.54 -14.58 -11.61
N PRO A 265 -0.78 -14.95 -10.56
CA PRO A 265 -0.43 -16.36 -10.36
C PRO A 265 -1.69 -17.18 -10.13
N ARG A 266 -1.85 -18.28 -10.87
CA ARG A 266 -2.96 -19.22 -10.65
C ARG A 266 -2.82 -19.87 -9.28
N ASP A 267 -1.62 -20.31 -8.95
CA ASP A 267 -1.34 -20.94 -7.66
C ASP A 267 -0.89 -19.85 -6.68
N GLY A 268 -1.85 -19.30 -5.93
CA GLY A 268 -1.63 -18.24 -4.95
C GLY A 268 -2.02 -18.70 -3.55
N ALA A 269 -1.11 -18.55 -2.58
CA ALA A 269 -1.36 -18.93 -1.19
C ALA A 269 -2.11 -17.87 -0.38
N VAL A 270 -2.03 -16.59 -0.78
CA VAL A 270 -2.46 -15.45 0.05
C VAL A 270 -3.73 -14.80 -0.45
N TYR A 271 -3.80 -14.52 -1.75
CA TYR A 271 -4.90 -13.77 -2.35
C TYR A 271 -5.62 -14.62 -3.38
N SER A 272 -6.95 -14.58 -3.32
CA SER A 272 -7.78 -15.15 -4.38
C SER A 272 -7.40 -14.56 -5.73
N GLN A 273 -7.41 -15.40 -6.77
CA GLN A 273 -7.16 -15.02 -8.17
C GLN A 273 -8.12 -13.93 -8.67
N GLN A 274 -9.27 -13.73 -8.02
CA GLN A 274 -10.26 -12.71 -8.35
C GLN A 274 -10.06 -11.41 -7.55
N SER A 275 -9.11 -11.37 -6.62
CA SER A 275 -8.80 -10.18 -5.83
C SER A 275 -7.92 -9.21 -6.61
N ALA A 276 -8.22 -7.92 -6.55
CA ALA A 276 -7.36 -6.87 -7.08
C ALA A 276 -5.95 -6.87 -6.43
N LYS A 277 -5.80 -7.44 -5.23
CA LYS A 277 -4.50 -7.57 -4.55
C LYS A 277 -3.59 -8.64 -5.17
N SER A 278 -4.14 -9.53 -5.99
CA SER A 278 -3.39 -10.59 -6.68
C SER A 278 -2.86 -10.19 -8.05
N VAL A 279 -3.24 -9.00 -8.54
CA VAL A 279 -2.87 -8.52 -9.87
C VAL A 279 -1.55 -7.76 -9.82
N TYR A 280 -0.57 -8.25 -10.57
CA TYR A 280 0.67 -7.56 -10.85
C TYR A 280 0.50 -6.78 -12.15
N PRO A 281 0.49 -5.43 -12.12
CA PRO A 281 0.34 -4.62 -13.32
C PRO A 281 1.53 -4.83 -14.27
N LEU A 282 1.25 -5.17 -15.53
CA LEU A 282 2.24 -5.20 -16.60
C LEU A 282 2.26 -3.89 -17.38
N THR A 283 1.07 -3.38 -17.71
CA THR A 283 0.92 -2.14 -18.47
C THR A 283 -0.29 -1.37 -17.98
N ILE A 284 -0.11 -0.06 -17.77
CA ILE A 284 -1.18 0.90 -17.50
C ILE A 284 -1.10 1.97 -18.58
N ALA A 285 -2.14 2.07 -19.39
CA ALA A 285 -2.21 2.98 -20.52
C ALA A 285 -3.44 3.88 -20.45
N ASN A 286 -3.25 5.16 -20.75
CA ASN A 286 -4.31 6.16 -20.93
C ASN A 286 -4.77 6.14 -22.39
N CYS A 287 -5.43 5.05 -22.80
CA CYS A 287 -6.02 4.89 -24.12
C CYS A 287 -7.40 4.24 -24.04
N LYS A 288 -8.16 4.33 -25.13
CA LYS A 288 -9.41 3.58 -25.25
C LYS A 288 -9.09 2.10 -25.41
N GLU A 289 -9.99 1.26 -24.93
CA GLU A 289 -9.97 -0.18 -25.19
C GLU A 289 -10.50 -0.42 -26.61
N ASP A 290 -9.66 -0.12 -27.60
CA ASP A 290 -9.90 -0.39 -29.02
C ASP A 290 -8.74 -1.17 -29.62
N ARG A 291 -8.98 -1.73 -30.80
CA ARG A 291 -8.07 -2.70 -31.41
C ARG A 291 -6.69 -2.11 -31.71
N ASP A 292 -6.64 -0.90 -32.25
CA ASP A 292 -5.38 -0.31 -32.69
C ASP A 292 -4.50 0.01 -31.48
N ASN A 293 -5.09 0.53 -30.41
CA ASN A 293 -4.36 0.74 -29.16
C ASN A 293 -3.90 -0.57 -28.53
N LEU A 294 -4.76 -1.61 -28.49
CA LEU A 294 -4.41 -2.89 -27.90
C LEU A 294 -3.31 -3.64 -28.67
N LYS A 295 -3.25 -3.52 -30.01
CA LYS A 295 -2.14 -4.07 -30.81
C LYS A 295 -0.80 -3.50 -30.37
N ILE A 296 -0.72 -2.18 -30.23
CA ILE A 296 0.51 -1.48 -29.80
C ILE A 296 0.88 -1.93 -28.37
N LEU A 297 -0.10 -2.09 -27.49
CA LEU A 297 0.14 -2.53 -26.12
C LEU A 297 0.67 -3.96 -26.04
N PHE A 298 0.18 -4.86 -26.89
CA PHE A 298 0.50 -6.29 -26.83
C PHE A 298 1.76 -6.69 -27.58
N GLU A 299 2.27 -5.87 -28.51
CA GLU A 299 3.47 -6.20 -29.30
C GLU A 299 4.66 -6.60 -28.41
N ASP A 300 5.03 -5.75 -27.44
CA ASP A 300 6.14 -6.00 -26.51
C ASP A 300 5.83 -7.16 -25.55
N ILE A 301 4.58 -7.30 -25.12
CA ILE A 301 4.15 -8.37 -24.22
C ILE A 301 4.22 -9.73 -24.92
N ASN A 302 3.72 -9.85 -26.15
CA ASN A 302 3.74 -11.09 -26.92
C ASN A 302 5.18 -11.53 -27.19
N HIS A 303 6.07 -10.58 -27.51
CA HIS A 303 7.49 -10.85 -27.66
C HIS A 303 8.11 -11.43 -26.38
N GLN A 304 7.89 -10.79 -25.22
CA GLN A 304 8.41 -11.26 -23.94
C GLN A 304 7.81 -12.60 -23.50
N LYS A 305 6.51 -12.82 -23.75
CA LYS A 305 5.83 -14.09 -23.49
C LYS A 305 6.45 -15.22 -24.29
N LYS A 306 6.67 -15.01 -25.59
CA LYS A 306 7.28 -16.01 -26.47
C LYS A 306 8.64 -16.46 -25.93
N ILE A 307 9.49 -15.51 -25.54
CA ILE A 307 10.79 -15.79 -24.94
C ILE A 307 10.63 -16.64 -23.66
N LEU A 308 9.71 -16.29 -22.76
CA LEU A 308 9.48 -17.02 -21.51
C LEU A 308 8.89 -18.42 -21.73
N LYS A 309 8.00 -18.59 -22.71
CA LYS A 309 7.43 -19.91 -23.06
C LYS A 309 8.51 -20.84 -23.63
N GLU A 310 9.35 -20.33 -24.52
CA GLU A 310 10.37 -21.13 -25.21
C GLU A 310 11.56 -21.46 -24.31
N LYS A 311 12.03 -20.48 -23.51
CA LYS A 311 13.28 -20.62 -22.74
C LYS A 311 13.06 -20.88 -21.26
N GLY A 312 11.85 -20.70 -20.75
CA GLY A 312 11.60 -20.65 -19.30
C GLY A 312 12.31 -19.46 -18.65
N MET A 313 12.50 -19.56 -17.33
CA MET A 313 13.23 -18.55 -16.55
C MET A 313 13.99 -19.20 -15.39
N THR A 314 15.20 -18.70 -15.10
CA THR A 314 15.98 -19.14 -13.93
C THR A 314 15.93 -18.06 -12.86
N VAL A 315 15.44 -18.41 -11.66
CA VAL A 315 15.34 -17.52 -10.50
C VAL A 315 16.06 -18.15 -9.33
N ASP A 316 17.04 -17.44 -8.77
CA ASP A 316 17.86 -17.87 -7.63
C ASP A 316 18.41 -19.31 -7.78
N GLY A 317 18.88 -19.65 -8.99
CA GLY A 317 19.47 -20.96 -9.31
C GLY A 317 18.46 -22.08 -9.65
N ARG A 318 17.15 -21.81 -9.65
CA ARG A 318 16.12 -22.79 -10.05
C ARG A 318 15.49 -22.41 -11.38
N HIS A 319 15.32 -23.40 -12.25
CA HIS A 319 14.67 -23.23 -13.54
C HIS A 319 13.15 -23.45 -13.44
N TYR A 320 12.39 -22.64 -14.18
CA TYR A 320 10.93 -22.63 -14.20
C TYR A 320 10.41 -22.62 -15.63
N THR A 321 9.41 -23.46 -15.91
CA THR A 321 8.61 -23.39 -17.13
C THR A 321 7.42 -22.46 -16.91
N VAL A 322 6.99 -21.74 -17.94
CA VAL A 322 5.93 -20.71 -17.84
C VAL A 322 4.79 -21.00 -18.79
N GLU A 323 3.59 -21.15 -18.24
CA GLU A 323 2.34 -21.32 -18.97
C GLU A 323 1.45 -20.08 -18.75
N PHE A 324 0.92 -19.53 -19.84
CA PHE A 324 0.01 -18.38 -19.79
C PHE A 324 -1.42 -18.79 -20.09
N LEU A 325 -2.36 -18.26 -19.31
CA LEU A 325 -3.80 -18.41 -19.49
C LEU A 325 -4.43 -17.01 -19.64
N ILE A 326 -5.12 -16.75 -20.74
CA ILE A 326 -5.73 -15.46 -21.00
C ILE A 326 -7.16 -15.45 -20.47
N VAL A 327 -7.47 -14.55 -19.54
CA VAL A 327 -8.82 -14.42 -18.97
C VAL A 327 -9.42 -13.08 -19.39
N LEU A 328 -10.49 -13.13 -20.17
CA LEU A 328 -11.13 -11.94 -20.75
C LEU A 328 -12.64 -11.95 -20.54
N ASN A 329 -13.24 -10.76 -20.50
CA ASN A 329 -14.67 -10.66 -20.74
C ASN A 329 -14.98 -10.93 -22.22
N TYR A 330 -16.23 -11.28 -22.54
CA TYR A 330 -16.62 -11.63 -23.91
C TYR A 330 -16.43 -10.48 -24.91
N LYS A 331 -16.69 -9.24 -24.51
CA LYS A 331 -16.52 -8.07 -25.38
C LYS A 331 -15.06 -7.91 -25.82
N THR A 332 -14.13 -7.99 -24.87
CA THR A 332 -12.69 -7.92 -25.14
C THR A 332 -12.24 -9.12 -25.96
N PHE A 333 -12.70 -10.34 -25.65
CA PHE A 333 -12.37 -11.52 -26.44
C PHE A 333 -12.72 -11.34 -27.93
N VAL A 334 -13.95 -10.92 -28.22
CA VAL A 334 -14.41 -10.66 -29.60
C VAL A 334 -13.65 -9.52 -30.26
N LEU A 335 -13.31 -8.45 -29.52
CA LEU A 335 -12.52 -7.31 -30.02
C LEU A 335 -11.13 -7.75 -30.52
N LEU A 336 -10.53 -8.73 -29.83
CA LEU A 336 -9.20 -9.26 -30.11
C LEU A 336 -9.16 -10.36 -31.17
N LEU A 337 -10.32 -10.80 -31.67
CA LEU A 337 -10.40 -11.69 -32.83
C LEU A 337 -10.45 -10.87 -34.12
N VAL A 338 -9.49 -11.12 -35.01
CA VAL A 338 -9.35 -10.45 -36.31
C VAL A 338 -9.30 -11.47 -37.44
N LYS A 339 -9.78 -11.11 -38.63
CA LYS A 339 -9.57 -11.96 -39.81
C LYS A 339 -8.15 -11.84 -40.30
N LYS A 340 -7.54 -12.96 -40.71
CA LYS A 340 -6.20 -13.02 -41.33
C LYS A 340 -6.06 -12.08 -42.53
N THR A 341 -7.11 -11.99 -43.35
CA THR A 341 -7.14 -11.23 -44.60
C THR A 341 -7.77 -9.84 -44.47
N ASN A 342 -8.38 -9.53 -43.31
CA ASN A 342 -9.09 -8.27 -43.11
C ASN A 342 -8.93 -7.75 -41.68
N ALA A 343 -8.00 -6.81 -41.51
CA ALA A 343 -7.72 -6.18 -40.22
C ALA A 343 -8.84 -5.27 -39.70
N SER A 344 -9.71 -4.75 -40.58
CA SER A 344 -10.87 -3.91 -40.19
C SER A 344 -12.11 -4.72 -39.84
N PHE A 345 -12.08 -6.05 -40.03
CA PHE A 345 -13.17 -6.95 -39.67
C PHE A 345 -13.55 -6.83 -38.20
N MET A 346 -14.83 -6.61 -37.90
CA MET A 346 -15.35 -6.58 -36.53
C MET A 346 -16.31 -7.73 -36.31
N LEU A 347 -15.97 -8.63 -35.39
CA LEU A 347 -16.88 -9.68 -34.94
C LEU A 347 -17.85 -9.08 -33.90
N GLY A 348 -19.13 -9.45 -33.95
CA GLY A 348 -20.14 -9.05 -32.95
C GLY A 348 -20.49 -7.56 -32.96
N GLY A 349 -20.30 -6.87 -34.09
CA GLY A 349 -20.63 -5.45 -34.26
C GLY A 349 -22.13 -5.12 -34.21
N ARG A 350 -22.47 -3.85 -34.44
CA ARG A 350 -23.87 -3.38 -34.56
C ARG A 350 -24.38 -3.56 -35.99
N GLY A 351 -25.65 -3.94 -36.15
CA GLY A 351 -26.32 -4.07 -37.45
C GLY A 351 -26.68 -5.50 -37.83
N VAL A 352 -27.49 -5.66 -38.88
CA VAL A 352 -28.02 -6.96 -39.32
C VAL A 352 -27.04 -7.74 -40.20
N SER A 353 -26.12 -7.08 -40.90
CA SER A 353 -25.15 -7.73 -41.79
C SER A 353 -23.80 -7.97 -41.12
N VAL A 354 -23.77 -8.26 -39.81
CA VAL A 354 -22.53 -8.48 -39.06
C VAL A 354 -22.36 -9.95 -38.70
N GLU A 355 -21.14 -10.45 -38.89
CA GLU A 355 -20.74 -11.74 -38.34
C GLU A 355 -20.62 -11.63 -36.82
N PHE A 356 -21.21 -12.57 -36.07
CA PHE A 356 -21.25 -12.48 -34.60
C PHE A 356 -20.73 -13.71 -33.87
N CYS A 357 -20.48 -14.81 -34.58
CA CYS A 357 -19.99 -16.05 -33.99
C CYS A 357 -18.51 -16.29 -34.32
N PHE A 358 -17.71 -16.62 -33.31
CA PHE A 358 -16.30 -16.97 -33.48
C PHE A 358 -16.11 -18.45 -33.85
N ILE A 359 -17.17 -19.26 -33.80
CA ILE A 359 -17.16 -20.70 -34.12
C ILE A 359 -17.65 -20.94 -35.56
N CYS A 360 -18.57 -20.10 -36.06
CA CYS A 360 -19.14 -20.25 -37.40
C CYS A 360 -19.35 -18.90 -38.09
N ASN A 361 -19.62 -18.92 -39.39
CA ASN A 361 -19.84 -17.71 -40.20
C ASN A 361 -21.28 -17.16 -40.07
N ALA A 362 -21.87 -17.25 -38.88
CA ALA A 362 -23.21 -16.75 -38.65
C ALA A 362 -23.27 -15.22 -38.73
N ILE A 363 -24.32 -14.73 -39.39
CA ILE A 363 -24.60 -13.31 -39.63
C ILE A 363 -25.92 -13.00 -38.93
N ARG A 364 -25.99 -11.85 -38.25
CA ARG A 364 -27.07 -11.47 -37.32
C ARG A 364 -28.45 -11.42 -37.99
N GLY A 365 -28.51 -11.02 -39.25
CA GLY A 365 -29.71 -10.92 -40.07
C GLY A 365 -29.58 -11.69 -41.38
N CYS A 366 -30.66 -12.35 -41.76
CA CYS A 366 -30.83 -13.03 -43.04
C CYS A 366 -31.79 -12.19 -43.89
N LYS A 367 -31.38 -11.86 -45.12
CA LYS A 367 -32.27 -11.24 -46.13
C LYS A 367 -33.09 -12.27 -46.93
N CYS A 368 -32.92 -13.54 -46.61
CA CYS A 368 -33.34 -14.68 -47.40
C CYS A 368 -34.79 -15.11 -47.19
N HIS A 369 -35.46 -14.66 -46.12
CA HIS A 369 -36.78 -15.19 -45.73
C HIS A 369 -37.74 -14.12 -45.17
N ASP A 370 -37.64 -12.85 -45.61
CA ASP A 370 -38.50 -11.74 -45.16
C ASP A 370 -38.75 -11.70 -43.64
N VAL A 371 -37.69 -11.93 -42.89
CA VAL A 371 -37.75 -11.94 -41.43
C VAL A 371 -37.70 -10.50 -40.95
N ALA A 372 -38.65 -10.13 -40.08
CA ALA A 372 -38.73 -8.77 -39.55
C ALA A 372 -37.39 -8.36 -38.90
N PRO A 373 -37.01 -7.07 -38.90
CA PRO A 373 -35.73 -6.62 -38.34
C PRO A 373 -35.46 -7.02 -36.88
N ASP A 374 -36.51 -7.35 -36.11
CA ASP A 374 -36.48 -7.80 -34.72
C ASP A 374 -36.61 -9.33 -34.55
N GLU A 375 -36.65 -10.06 -35.66
CA GLU A 375 -36.79 -11.51 -35.70
C GLU A 375 -35.50 -12.17 -36.19
N THR A 376 -35.21 -13.35 -35.63
CA THR A 376 -34.08 -14.18 -36.07
C THR A 376 -34.61 -15.24 -37.01
N CYS A 377 -34.07 -15.31 -38.22
CA CYS A 377 -34.49 -16.32 -39.18
C CYS A 377 -34.16 -17.72 -38.66
N LEU A 378 -35.18 -18.46 -38.21
CA LEU A 378 -35.01 -19.78 -37.60
C LEU A 378 -34.48 -20.82 -38.59
N ASP A 379 -34.70 -20.68 -39.90
CA ASP A 379 -34.19 -21.61 -40.92
C ASP A 379 -32.72 -21.36 -41.25
N CYS A 380 -32.31 -20.10 -41.37
CA CYS A 380 -30.90 -19.75 -41.47
C CYS A 380 -30.16 -20.03 -40.16
N LEU A 381 -30.83 -19.87 -39.04
CA LEU A 381 -30.28 -20.23 -37.74
C LEU A 381 -30.17 -21.75 -37.62
N ARG A 382 -31.18 -22.55 -37.98
CA ARG A 382 -31.13 -24.03 -37.98
C ARG A 382 -30.04 -24.58 -38.91
N SER A 383 -29.93 -24.05 -40.13
CA SER A 383 -28.85 -24.44 -41.05
C SER A 383 -27.45 -24.05 -40.53
N LYS A 384 -27.34 -22.96 -39.76
CA LYS A 384 -26.11 -22.53 -39.07
C LYS A 384 -25.88 -23.21 -37.71
N CYS A 385 -26.95 -23.71 -37.08
CA CYS A 385 -27.00 -24.47 -35.84
C CYS A 385 -26.88 -25.99 -36.08
N ASN A 386 -26.60 -26.43 -37.32
CA ASN A 386 -25.98 -27.73 -37.58
C ASN A 386 -24.54 -27.70 -37.03
N ILE A 387 -24.43 -27.66 -35.69
CA ILE A 387 -23.23 -27.70 -34.86
C ILE A 387 -22.67 -29.15 -34.84
N GLY A 388 -22.74 -29.83 -35.99
CA GLY A 388 -22.20 -31.18 -36.19
C GLY A 388 -20.86 -31.18 -36.93
N ARG A 389 -20.37 -30.01 -37.36
CA ARG A 389 -19.12 -29.89 -38.16
C ARG A 389 -18.12 -28.84 -37.64
N SER A 390 -18.34 -28.19 -36.50
CA SER A 390 -17.34 -27.25 -35.98
C SER A 390 -16.22 -28.01 -35.28
N THR A 391 -15.06 -28.13 -35.92
CA THR A 391 -13.83 -28.67 -35.33
C THR A 391 -13.15 -27.71 -34.34
N GLY A 392 -13.66 -26.48 -34.19
CA GLY A 392 -13.09 -25.48 -33.28
C GLY A 392 -13.56 -24.07 -33.58
N ILE A 393 -12.77 -23.09 -33.11
CA ILE A 393 -12.88 -21.68 -33.52
C ILE A 393 -12.52 -21.58 -35.00
N ARG A 394 -13.10 -20.62 -35.72
CA ARG A 394 -12.87 -20.45 -37.16
C ARG A 394 -11.38 -20.24 -37.49
N ASP A 395 -10.89 -20.96 -38.49
CA ASP A 395 -9.49 -20.91 -38.94
C ASP A 395 -9.10 -19.60 -39.62
N ASP A 396 -10.08 -18.79 -40.03
CA ASP A 396 -9.85 -17.47 -40.64
C ASP A 396 -9.58 -16.37 -39.60
N LEU A 397 -9.73 -16.67 -38.31
CA LEU A 397 -9.49 -15.74 -37.21
C LEU A 397 -8.09 -15.90 -36.61
N VAL A 398 -7.54 -14.79 -36.13
CA VAL A 398 -6.30 -14.69 -35.34
C VAL A 398 -6.61 -13.92 -34.08
N PHE A 399 -5.97 -14.31 -32.98
CA PHE A 399 -6.09 -13.67 -31.68
C PHE A 399 -4.87 -12.79 -31.41
N LEU A 400 -5.09 -11.52 -31.09
CA LEU A 400 -4.02 -10.51 -31.00
C LEU A 400 -3.03 -10.69 -29.83
N LEU A 401 -3.34 -11.52 -28.84
CA LEU A 401 -2.45 -11.79 -27.68
C LEU A 401 -1.52 -12.99 -27.91
N ASP A 402 -1.43 -13.50 -29.15
CA ASP A 402 -0.56 -14.60 -29.58
C ASP A 402 -0.59 -15.79 -28.60
N GLU A 403 -1.79 -16.20 -28.20
CA GLU A 403 -2.01 -17.44 -27.45
C GLU A 403 -2.89 -18.41 -28.21
N GLU A 404 -2.65 -19.69 -27.94
CA GLU A 404 -3.52 -20.75 -28.38
C GLU A 404 -4.90 -20.60 -27.74
N LEU A 405 -5.93 -20.88 -28.53
CA LEU A 405 -7.31 -20.67 -28.14
C LEU A 405 -7.76 -21.58 -26.99
N CYS A 406 -7.10 -22.73 -26.79
CA CYS A 406 -7.28 -23.60 -25.63
C CYS A 406 -6.82 -22.95 -24.31
N ASN A 407 -5.96 -21.93 -24.39
CA ASN A 407 -5.45 -21.16 -23.27
C ASN A 407 -6.19 -19.83 -23.09
N ILE A 408 -7.42 -19.71 -23.63
CA ILE A 408 -8.29 -18.56 -23.42
C ILE A 408 -9.51 -18.99 -22.61
N GLN A 409 -9.82 -18.23 -21.57
CA GLN A 409 -11.00 -18.39 -20.73
C GLN A 409 -11.84 -17.13 -20.73
N LEU A 410 -13.15 -17.32 -20.85
CA LEU A 410 -14.12 -16.26 -20.63
C LEU A 410 -14.39 -16.09 -19.14
N CYS A 411 -14.48 -14.85 -18.70
CA CYS A 411 -14.83 -14.51 -17.33
C CYS A 411 -16.27 -14.95 -17.03
N ALA A 412 -16.42 -15.95 -16.15
CA ALA A 412 -17.73 -16.50 -15.76
C ALA A 412 -18.70 -15.42 -15.27
N LEU A 413 -18.23 -14.51 -14.41
CA LEU A 413 -19.05 -13.41 -13.87
C LEU A 413 -19.63 -12.52 -15.00
N HIS A 414 -18.82 -12.14 -15.98
CA HIS A 414 -19.29 -11.33 -17.10
C HIS A 414 -20.27 -12.10 -18.01
N MET A 415 -20.12 -13.42 -18.11
CA MET A 415 -21.08 -14.26 -18.82
C MET A 415 -22.43 -14.33 -18.09
N GLU A 416 -22.41 -14.51 -16.77
CA GLU A 416 -23.62 -14.49 -15.93
C GLU A 416 -24.36 -13.15 -16.03
N MET A 417 -23.63 -12.04 -15.94
CA MET A 417 -24.20 -10.70 -16.10
C MET A 417 -24.90 -10.55 -17.46
N ARG A 418 -24.26 -11.01 -18.54
CA ARG A 418 -24.82 -10.91 -19.89
C ARG A 418 -26.03 -11.83 -20.11
N ASN A 419 -26.00 -13.05 -19.56
CA ASN A 419 -27.15 -13.94 -19.56
C ASN A 419 -28.33 -13.34 -18.77
N THR A 420 -28.02 -12.65 -17.68
CA THR A 420 -29.02 -11.93 -16.89
C THR A 420 -29.65 -10.79 -17.70
N GLU A 421 -28.84 -9.93 -18.33
CA GLU A 421 -29.34 -8.86 -19.21
C GLU A 421 -30.28 -9.39 -20.30
N GLN A 422 -29.91 -10.51 -20.93
CA GLN A 422 -30.70 -11.21 -21.94
C GLN A 422 -32.06 -11.68 -21.45
N LEU A 423 -32.06 -12.33 -20.27
CA LEU A 423 -33.29 -12.80 -19.64
C LEU A 423 -34.22 -11.62 -19.32
N LEU A 424 -33.68 -10.53 -18.77
CA LEU A 424 -34.43 -9.32 -18.45
C LEU A 424 -35.03 -8.67 -19.71
N ALA A 425 -34.26 -8.58 -20.79
CA ALA A 425 -34.76 -8.07 -22.08
C ALA A 425 -35.89 -8.95 -22.63
N SER A 426 -35.77 -10.27 -22.51
CA SER A 426 -36.78 -11.22 -22.97
C SER A 426 -38.07 -11.12 -22.15
N ILE A 427 -37.97 -10.99 -20.82
CA ILE A 427 -39.12 -10.76 -19.93
C ILE A 427 -39.80 -9.43 -20.27
N GLY A 428 -39.02 -8.36 -20.47
CA GLY A 428 -39.52 -7.05 -20.86
C GLY A 428 -40.26 -7.09 -22.21
N LEU A 429 -39.74 -7.83 -23.19
CA LEU A 429 -40.43 -8.03 -24.47
C LEU A 429 -41.74 -8.78 -24.30
N LEU A 430 -41.74 -9.86 -23.51
CA LEU A 430 -42.94 -10.66 -23.29
C LEU A 430 -44.02 -9.82 -22.62
N ALA A 431 -43.67 -9.09 -21.55
CA ALA A 431 -44.56 -8.16 -20.86
C ALA A 431 -45.13 -7.09 -21.80
N TYR A 432 -44.32 -6.57 -22.72
CA TYR A 432 -44.76 -5.64 -23.75
C TYR A 432 -45.74 -6.29 -24.73
N ARG A 433 -45.46 -7.51 -25.21
CA ARG A 433 -46.31 -8.23 -26.17
C ARG A 433 -47.68 -8.60 -25.61
N VAL A 434 -47.77 -8.83 -24.30
CA VAL A 434 -49.03 -9.12 -23.61
C VAL A 434 -49.73 -7.86 -23.07
N ASP A 435 -49.28 -6.67 -23.50
CA ASP A 435 -49.74 -5.34 -23.05
C ASP A 435 -49.84 -5.21 -21.52
N SER A 436 -48.91 -5.86 -20.82
CA SER A 436 -48.86 -5.87 -19.35
C SER A 436 -47.48 -5.44 -18.83
N PRO A 437 -47.07 -4.19 -19.10
CA PRO A 437 -45.78 -3.66 -18.64
C PRO A 437 -45.68 -3.63 -17.10
N SER A 438 -46.82 -3.53 -16.39
CA SER A 438 -46.88 -3.58 -14.91
C SER A 438 -46.48 -4.94 -14.34
N ILE A 439 -46.79 -6.05 -15.02
CA ILE A 439 -46.34 -7.40 -14.64
C ILE A 439 -44.83 -7.53 -14.84
N GLY A 440 -44.30 -7.03 -15.96
CA GLY A 440 -42.86 -6.98 -16.22
C GLY A 440 -42.11 -6.20 -15.14
N GLN A 441 -42.60 -5.01 -14.79
CA GLN A 441 -42.05 -4.16 -13.73
C GLN A 441 -42.07 -4.87 -12.35
N CYS A 442 -43.19 -5.49 -11.98
CA CYS A 442 -43.34 -6.22 -10.72
C CYS A 442 -42.40 -7.44 -10.62
N CYS A 443 -42.22 -8.19 -11.71
CA CYS A 443 -41.25 -9.29 -11.78
C CYS A 443 -39.81 -8.79 -11.63
N LEU A 444 -39.45 -7.68 -12.28
CA LEU A 444 -38.13 -7.06 -12.19
C LEU A 444 -37.83 -6.56 -10.77
N GLU A 445 -38.80 -5.93 -10.11
CA GLU A 445 -38.66 -5.41 -8.73
C GLU A 445 -38.53 -6.53 -7.69
N LYS A 446 -39.26 -7.65 -7.85
CA LYS A 446 -39.18 -8.81 -6.94
C LYS A 446 -37.91 -9.62 -7.12
N LEU A 447 -37.44 -9.80 -8.36
CA LEU A 447 -36.23 -10.56 -8.65
C LEU A 447 -34.97 -9.77 -8.30
N TRP A 448 -35.04 -8.42 -8.24
CA TRP A 448 -33.84 -7.62 -8.02
C TRP A 448 -34.05 -6.22 -7.36
N PRO A 449 -34.25 -6.15 -6.02
CA PRO A 449 -34.50 -4.89 -5.32
C PRO A 449 -33.32 -3.88 -5.31
N ARG A 450 -32.08 -4.30 -5.61
CA ARG A 450 -30.86 -3.49 -5.36
C ARG A 450 -30.14 -2.90 -6.59
N VAL A 451 -30.48 -3.26 -7.83
CA VAL A 451 -29.88 -2.69 -9.07
C VAL A 451 -30.74 -1.62 -9.70
N ILE A 452 -32.04 -1.58 -9.38
CA ILE A 452 -32.98 -0.56 -9.91
C ILE A 452 -32.70 0.85 -9.33
N SER A 453 -31.78 0.99 -8.37
CA SER A 453 -31.29 2.32 -7.94
C SER A 453 -30.54 3.10 -9.04
N TRP A 454 -30.20 2.48 -10.18
CA TRP A 454 -29.40 3.12 -11.23
C TRP A 454 -30.14 3.56 -12.50
N ARG A 455 -31.41 3.17 -12.71
CA ARG A 455 -32.24 3.66 -13.82
C ARG A 455 -33.71 3.69 -13.41
N SER A 456 -34.23 4.89 -13.16
CA SER A 456 -35.58 5.07 -12.62
C SER A 456 -36.71 4.90 -13.63
N HIS A 457 -36.47 4.89 -14.95
CA HIS A 457 -37.50 4.55 -15.94
C HIS A 457 -36.85 4.02 -17.22
N LEU A 458 -37.32 2.87 -17.73
CA LEU A 458 -37.01 2.39 -19.08
C LEU A 458 -38.13 2.87 -20.02
N SER A 459 -37.81 3.63 -21.06
CA SER A 459 -38.81 4.06 -22.04
C SER A 459 -39.23 2.89 -22.96
N LYS A 460 -40.44 2.97 -23.54
CA LYS A 460 -40.95 1.97 -24.51
C LYS A 460 -40.01 1.78 -25.72
N GLU A 461 -39.26 2.81 -26.10
CA GLU A 461 -38.30 2.78 -27.21
C GLU A 461 -36.97 2.11 -26.82
N GLU A 462 -36.53 2.27 -25.57
CA GLU A 462 -35.33 1.62 -25.05
C GLU A 462 -35.51 0.11 -24.91
N VAL A 463 -36.71 -0.36 -24.52
CA VAL A 463 -37.03 -1.80 -24.46
C VAL A 463 -36.99 -2.42 -25.86
N ARG A 464 -37.60 -1.78 -26.88
CA ARG A 464 -37.55 -2.26 -28.27
C ARG A 464 -36.12 -2.33 -28.83
N SER A 465 -35.32 -1.29 -28.63
CA SER A 465 -33.91 -1.23 -29.06
C SER A 465 -33.04 -2.32 -28.41
N THR A 466 -33.24 -2.54 -27.11
CA THR A 466 -32.53 -3.56 -26.33
C THR A 466 -32.90 -4.96 -26.83
N VAL A 467 -34.18 -5.27 -26.98
CA VAL A 467 -34.66 -6.59 -27.43
C VAL A 467 -34.11 -7.00 -28.80
N CYS A 468 -34.10 -6.09 -29.79
CA CYS A 468 -33.56 -6.36 -31.13
C CYS A 468 -32.05 -6.64 -31.10
N TYR A 469 -31.32 -6.00 -30.19
CA TYR A 469 -29.87 -6.20 -30.05
C TYR A 469 -29.53 -7.59 -29.50
N TYR A 470 -30.36 -8.08 -28.57
CA TYR A 470 -30.04 -9.23 -27.73
C TYR A 470 -30.59 -10.57 -28.29
N LYS A 471 -31.74 -10.60 -29.01
CA LYS A 471 -32.29 -11.84 -29.64
C LYS A 471 -31.37 -12.51 -30.68
N ALA A 472 -30.52 -11.75 -31.35
CA ALA A 472 -29.79 -12.23 -32.53
C ALA A 472 -28.35 -12.72 -32.27
N GLU A 473 -27.86 -12.72 -31.02
CA GLU A 473 -26.46 -13.07 -30.70
C GLU A 473 -26.23 -14.53 -30.25
N TYR A 474 -27.26 -15.29 -29.87
CA TYR A 474 -27.06 -16.45 -28.98
C TYR A 474 -27.44 -17.88 -29.40
N PRO A 475 -28.19 -18.17 -30.48
CA PRO A 475 -28.62 -19.57 -30.64
C PRO A 475 -27.49 -20.53 -31.09
N CYS A 476 -26.36 -20.01 -31.58
CA CYS A 476 -25.20 -20.84 -31.96
C CYS A 476 -24.17 -21.05 -30.82
N GLN A 477 -24.25 -20.31 -29.71
CA GLN A 477 -23.09 -20.15 -28.80
C GLN A 477 -23.19 -20.97 -27.50
N PHE A 478 -24.37 -21.49 -27.14
CA PHE A 478 -24.59 -22.18 -25.86
C PHE A 478 -24.18 -23.67 -25.88
N ASN A 479 -24.26 -24.35 -27.02
CA ASN A 479 -24.10 -25.82 -27.08
C ASN A 479 -22.65 -26.34 -27.04
N VAL A 480 -21.64 -25.49 -27.20
CA VAL A 480 -20.23 -25.94 -27.33
C VAL A 480 -19.47 -25.91 -25.99
N TRP A 481 -19.87 -25.06 -25.04
CA TRP A 481 -19.12 -24.91 -23.78
C TRP A 481 -19.64 -25.77 -22.62
N SER A 482 -20.93 -26.13 -22.60
CA SER A 482 -21.47 -27.09 -21.62
C SER A 482 -20.93 -28.52 -21.82
N ASN A 483 -20.56 -28.88 -23.06
CA ASN A 483 -20.09 -30.24 -23.39
C ASN A 483 -18.61 -30.49 -23.08
N ARG A 484 -17.84 -29.51 -22.59
CA ARG A 484 -16.44 -29.72 -22.15
C ARG A 484 -16.27 -29.88 -20.64
N THR A 485 -17.32 -29.62 -19.86
CA THR A 485 -17.35 -29.84 -18.41
C THR A 485 -18.01 -31.17 -18.02
N GLY A 486 -18.47 -31.95 -19.00
CA GLY A 486 -19.02 -33.29 -18.81
C GLY A 486 -17.91 -34.33 -18.71
N ASN A 487 -17.81 -34.97 -17.56
CA ASN A 487 -16.92 -36.10 -17.29
C ASN A 487 -17.23 -37.25 -18.28
N PRO A 488 -16.28 -37.76 -19.09
CA PRO A 488 -16.51 -38.87 -19.99
C PRO A 488 -16.36 -40.17 -19.21
N SER A 489 -17.33 -40.51 -18.37
CA SER A 489 -17.34 -41.81 -17.70
C SER A 489 -18.73 -42.15 -17.18
N THR A 490 -19.52 -42.84 -18.00
CA THR A 490 -20.22 -44.14 -17.75
C THR A 490 -21.39 -44.31 -18.74
N PRO A 491 -21.68 -45.56 -19.17
CA PRO A 491 -22.39 -45.86 -20.42
C PRO A 491 -23.84 -45.41 -20.50
#